data_AF-A0A1F3TR07-F1
#
_entry.id   AF-A0A1F3TR07-F1
#
_cell.length_a   1.000
_cell.length_b   1.000
_cell.length_c   1.000
_cell.angle_alpha   90.00
_cell.angle_beta   90.00
_cell.angle_gamma   90.00
#
_symmetry.space_group_name_H-M   'P 1'
#
loop_
_entity.id
_entity.type
_entity.pdbx_description
1 polymer ?
#
loop_
_entity_poly.entity_id
_entity_poly.type
_entity_poly.pdbx_seq_one_letter_code
_entity_poly.pdbx_strand_id
1 'polypeptide(L)'
;MPELAAFYIVGSVGSLIMGILFGLSMRSKYHSKSYLNLQENLNKQNCRWNDLNLSIESITHSDQQTNEYGKARMTSIAIVAGAMVLSWLGFLMLVVIWASLKLVSESRLKKKIYGSRLIEHDLSADDVQLQIASLEL
;
A
#
# COMPACT_ATOMS: atom_id res chain seq x y z
N MET A 1 -2.59 -36.80 17.97
CA MET A 1 -3.96 -36.23 18.10
C MET A 1 -4.30 -35.55 16.78
N PRO A 2 -4.95 -36.26 15.85
CA PRO A 2 -5.26 -35.75 14.50
C PRO A 2 -6.14 -34.49 14.52
N GLU A 3 -6.94 -34.30 15.57
CA GLU A 3 -7.83 -33.15 15.76
C GLU A 3 -7.06 -31.83 15.93
N LEU A 4 -5.96 -31.86 16.68
CA LEU A 4 -5.07 -30.71 16.86
C LEU A 4 -4.35 -30.33 15.56
N ALA A 5 -3.97 -31.32 14.75
CA ALA A 5 -3.36 -31.09 13.45
C ALA A 5 -4.36 -30.45 12.47
N ALA A 6 -5.60 -30.94 12.43
CA ALA A 6 -6.67 -30.33 11.64
C ALA A 6 -6.94 -28.88 12.07
N PHE A 7 -7.00 -28.60 13.37
CA PHE A 7 -7.19 -27.25 13.89
C PHE A 7 -6.07 -26.29 13.47
N TYR A 8 -4.81 -26.74 13.52
CA TYR A 8 -3.67 -25.95 13.06
C TYR A 8 -3.71 -25.68 11.56
N ILE A 9 -4.03 -26.69 10.75
CA ILE A 9 -4.14 -26.56 9.28
C ILE A 9 -5.19 -25.52 8.90
N VAL A 10 -6.34 -25.51 9.57
CA VAL A 10 -7.39 -24.51 9.30
C VAL A 10 -6.87 -23.09 9.51
N GLY A 11 -6.15 -22.83 10.60
CA GLY A 11 -5.56 -21.51 10.85
C GLY A 11 -4.49 -21.13 9.82
N SER A 12 -3.62 -22.07 9.40
CA SER A 12 -2.60 -21.81 8.38
C SER A 12 -3.22 -21.54 6.99
N VAL A 13 -4.29 -22.25 6.63
CA VAL A 13 -5.06 -22.01 5.40
C VAL A 13 -5.73 -20.64 5.45
N GLY A 14 -6.31 -20.26 6.60
CA GLY A 14 -6.88 -18.93 6.80
C GLY A 14 -5.85 -17.81 6.61
N SER A 15 -4.66 -17.97 7.19
CA SER A 15 -3.52 -17.05 7.00
C SER A 15 -3.10 -16.95 5.54
N LEU A 16 -3.05 -18.07 4.82
CA LEU A 16 -2.72 -18.09 3.39
C LEU A 16 -3.77 -17.34 2.56
N ILE A 17 -5.06 -17.60 2.78
CA ILE A 17 -6.15 -16.92 2.08
C ILE A 17 -6.08 -15.41 2.31
N MET A 18 -5.89 -14.98 3.56
CA MET A 18 -5.77 -13.55 3.87
C MET A 18 -4.52 -12.93 3.25
N GLY A 19 -3.39 -13.65 3.24
CA GLY A 19 -2.19 -13.20 2.56
C GLY A 19 -2.40 -13.00 1.05
N ILE A 20 -3.11 -13.91 0.39
CA ILE A 20 -3.46 -13.80 -1.04
C ILE A 20 -4.37 -12.60 -1.26
N LEU A 21 -5.44 -12.45 -0.47
CA LEU A 21 -6.36 -11.31 -0.57
C LEU A 21 -5.64 -9.97 -0.35
N PHE A 22 -4.73 -9.93 0.62
CA PHE A 22 -3.90 -8.75 0.90
C PHE A 22 -3.01 -8.40 -0.29
N GLY A 23 -2.30 -9.39 -0.85
CA GLY A 23 -1.44 -9.21 -2.02
C GLY A 23 -2.22 -8.76 -3.27
N LEU A 24 -3.42 -9.32 -3.50
CA LEU A 24 -4.31 -8.90 -4.58
C LEU A 24 -4.81 -7.47 -4.38
N SER A 25 -5.21 -7.11 -3.15
CA SER A 25 -5.66 -5.75 -2.82
C SER A 25 -4.55 -4.72 -3.02
N MET A 26 -3.30 -5.03 -2.62
CA MET A 26 -2.16 -4.17 -2.87
C MET A 26 -1.89 -4.04 -4.37
N ARG A 27 -1.80 -5.16 -5.09
CA ARG A 27 -1.56 -5.15 -6.54
C ARG A 27 -2.61 -4.32 -7.28
N SER A 28 -3.88 -4.50 -6.95
CA SER A 28 -4.99 -3.73 -7.54
C SER A 28 -4.87 -2.24 -7.26
N LYS A 29 -4.38 -1.84 -6.07
CA LYS A 29 -4.16 -0.44 -5.72
C LYS A 29 -3.04 0.19 -6.55
N TYR A 30 -1.87 -0.48 -6.61
CA TYR A 30 -0.69 0.03 -7.32
C TYR A 30 -0.86 0.02 -8.85
N HIS A 31 -1.70 -0.86 -9.40
CA HIS A 31 -2.06 -0.86 -10.83
C HIS A 31 -3.28 0.01 -11.18
N SER A 32 -3.89 0.68 -10.21
CA SER A 32 -5.03 1.56 -10.51
C SER A 32 -4.56 2.76 -11.34
N LYS A 33 -5.35 3.16 -12.33
CA LYS A 33 -5.08 4.35 -13.14
C LYS A 33 -4.86 5.59 -12.26
N SER A 34 -5.67 5.71 -11.22
CA SER A 34 -5.55 6.73 -10.18
C SER A 34 -4.16 6.82 -9.54
N TYR A 35 -3.59 5.66 -9.15
CA TYR A 35 -2.26 5.63 -8.55
C TYR A 35 -1.16 5.94 -9.58
N LEU A 36 -1.30 5.41 -10.80
CA LEU A 36 -0.36 5.67 -11.88
C LEU A 36 -0.34 7.16 -12.27
N ASN A 37 -1.51 7.76 -12.47
CA ASN A 37 -1.65 9.19 -12.75
C ASN A 37 -1.06 10.05 -11.63
N LEU A 38 -1.32 9.72 -10.37
CA LEU A 38 -0.74 10.42 -9.22
C LEU A 38 0.80 10.35 -9.27
N GLN A 39 1.35 9.17 -9.52
CA GLN A 39 2.79 8.96 -9.55
C GLN A 39 3.44 9.67 -10.74
N GLU A 40 2.80 9.66 -11.92
CA GLU A 40 3.26 10.37 -13.12
C GLU A 40 3.24 11.88 -12.92
N ASN A 41 2.13 12.42 -12.39
CA ASN A 41 2.00 13.86 -12.12
C ASN A 41 3.04 14.32 -11.08
N LEU A 42 3.20 13.60 -9.97
CA LEU A 42 4.20 13.94 -8.95
C LEU A 42 5.63 13.85 -9.51
N ASN A 43 5.90 12.90 -10.40
CA ASN A 43 7.21 12.74 -11.02
C ASN A 43 7.61 13.95 -11.88
N LYS A 44 6.65 14.68 -12.48
CA LYS A 44 6.93 15.92 -13.22
C LYS A 44 7.58 17.00 -12.34
N GLN A 45 7.35 16.95 -11.03
CA GLN A 45 7.95 17.85 -10.04
C GLN A 45 9.06 17.19 -9.22
N ASN A 46 9.61 16.05 -9.67
CA ASN A 46 10.57 15.24 -8.92
C ASN A 46 10.06 14.86 -7.51
N CYS A 47 8.75 14.63 -7.38
CA CYS A 47 8.12 14.18 -6.14
C CYS A 47 7.54 12.77 -6.32
N ARG A 48 7.29 12.09 -5.20
CA ARG A 48 6.58 10.80 -5.17
C ARG A 48 5.66 10.69 -3.97
N TRP A 49 4.60 9.90 -4.11
CA TRP A 49 3.76 9.55 -2.98
C TRP A 49 4.32 8.33 -2.26
N ASN A 50 4.65 8.48 -0.96
CA ASN A 50 5.07 7.37 -0.12
C ASN A 50 3.84 6.86 0.68
N ASP A 51 3.37 5.67 0.34
CA ASP A 51 2.23 5.03 1.01
C ASP A 51 2.53 4.59 2.45
N LEU A 52 3.80 4.38 2.82
CA LEU A 52 4.21 4.00 4.18
C LEU A 52 4.19 5.21 5.12
N ASN A 53 4.71 6.34 4.65
CA ASN A 53 4.77 7.59 5.42
C ASN A 53 3.54 8.49 5.23
N LEU A 54 2.67 8.16 4.27
CA LEU A 54 1.49 8.95 3.88
C LEU A 54 1.85 10.41 3.56
N SER A 55 2.99 10.60 2.90
CA SER A 55 3.58 11.90 2.61
C SER A 55 4.09 11.97 1.18
N ILE A 56 4.21 13.19 0.65
CA ILE A 56 4.90 13.46 -0.60
C ILE A 56 6.39 13.60 -0.26
N GLU A 57 7.24 12.83 -0.93
CA GLU A 57 8.70 12.87 -0.77
C GLU A 57 9.36 13.37 -2.05
N SER A 58 10.41 14.18 -1.92
CA SER A 58 11.23 14.57 -3.07
C SER A 58 12.16 13.42 -3.49
N ILE A 59 12.25 13.18 -4.79
CA ILE A 59 13.12 12.17 -5.40
C ILE A 59 14.53 12.75 -5.43
N THR A 60 15.33 12.48 -4.40
CA THR A 60 16.73 12.96 -4.32
C THR A 60 17.68 12.08 -5.14
N HIS A 61 17.32 10.81 -5.39
CA HIS A 61 18.12 9.86 -6.18
C HIS A 61 17.23 9.08 -7.17
N SER A 62 17.63 9.03 -8.45
CA SER A 62 16.90 8.28 -9.50
C SER A 62 16.78 6.78 -9.22
N ASP A 63 17.70 6.23 -8.41
CA ASP A 63 17.71 4.81 -8.04
C ASP A 63 16.60 4.44 -7.02
N GLN A 64 15.94 5.42 -6.40
CA GLN A 64 14.79 5.17 -5.51
C GLN A 64 13.46 5.02 -6.26
N GLN A 65 13.44 5.28 -7.56
CA GLN A 65 12.21 5.44 -8.34
C GLN A 65 11.51 4.12 -8.68
N THR A 66 12.15 2.96 -8.50
CA THR A 66 11.72 1.73 -9.21
C THR A 66 11.49 0.46 -8.39
N ASN A 67 11.57 0.47 -7.04
CA ASN A 67 11.37 -0.80 -6.31
C ASN A 67 10.63 -0.75 -4.96
N GLU A 68 9.80 0.25 -4.70
CA GLU A 68 8.95 0.24 -3.49
C GLU A 68 7.87 -0.82 -3.55
N TYR A 69 7.24 -1.02 -4.71
CA TYR A 69 6.31 -2.13 -4.90
C TYR A 69 6.99 -3.48 -4.66
N GLY A 70 8.22 -3.67 -5.14
CA GLY A 70 8.96 -4.91 -4.88
C GLY A 70 9.35 -5.08 -3.41
N LYS A 71 9.78 -4.01 -2.74
CA LYS A 71 10.04 -4.03 -1.29
C LYS A 71 8.77 -4.34 -0.50
N ALA A 72 7.68 -3.60 -0.73
CA ALA A 72 6.39 -3.82 -0.08
C ALA A 72 5.86 -5.24 -0.35
N ARG A 73 6.02 -5.74 -1.58
CA ARG A 73 5.66 -7.11 -1.94
C ARG A 73 6.50 -8.14 -1.19
N MET A 74 7.83 -8.00 -1.14
CA MET A 74 8.69 -8.92 -0.37
C MET A 74 8.35 -8.91 1.11
N THR A 75 8.16 -7.72 1.70
CA THR A 75 7.76 -7.58 3.10
C THR A 75 6.40 -8.25 3.36
N SER A 76 5.42 -8.05 2.46
CA SER A 76 4.11 -8.69 2.57
C SER A 76 4.20 -10.22 2.51
N ILE A 77 5.02 -10.77 1.60
CA ILE A 77 5.24 -12.22 1.48
C ILE A 77 5.90 -12.77 2.75
N ALA A 78 6.90 -12.07 3.30
CA ALA A 78 7.57 -12.48 4.53
C ALA A 78 6.60 -12.49 5.73
N ILE A 79 5.76 -11.47 5.87
CA ILE A 79 4.75 -11.39 6.93
C ILE A 79 3.74 -12.53 6.80
N VAL A 80 3.24 -12.80 5.59
CA VAL A 80 2.28 -13.89 5.33
C VAL A 80 2.92 -15.26 5.61
N ALA A 81 4.15 -15.48 5.17
CA ALA A 81 4.86 -16.73 5.44
C ALA A 81 5.06 -16.96 6.95
N GLY A 82 5.45 -15.92 7.70
CA GLY A 82 5.52 -15.98 9.16
C GLY A 82 4.16 -16.25 9.81
N ALA A 83 3.10 -15.60 9.32
CA ALA A 83 1.74 -15.81 9.82
C ALA A 83 1.22 -17.23 9.57
N MET A 84 1.64 -17.91 8.49
CA MET A 84 1.26 -19.30 8.23
C MET A 84 1.84 -20.26 9.28
N VAL A 85 3.09 -20.03 9.71
CA VAL A 85 3.76 -20.81 10.77
C VAL A 85 3.08 -20.62 12.13
N LEU A 86 2.51 -19.44 12.37
CA LEU A 86 1.78 -19.11 13.59
C LEU A 86 0.31 -19.57 13.56
N SER A 87 -0.17 -20.12 12.43
CA SER A 87 -1.55 -20.58 12.24
C SER A 87 -2.58 -19.51 12.66
N TRP A 88 -3.45 -19.78 13.63
CA TRP A 88 -4.49 -18.87 14.12
C TRP A 88 -3.96 -17.53 14.64
N LEU A 89 -2.82 -17.52 15.33
CA LEU A 89 -2.23 -16.29 15.83
C LEU A 89 -1.77 -15.41 14.66
N GLY A 90 -1.20 -16.03 13.62
CA GLY A 90 -0.83 -15.33 12.40
C GLY A 90 -2.05 -14.81 11.63
N PHE A 91 -3.15 -15.58 11.58
CA PHE A 91 -4.39 -15.14 10.95
C PHE A 91 -4.94 -13.89 11.64
N LEU A 92 -5.04 -13.90 12.97
CA LEU A 92 -5.49 -12.74 13.73
C LEU A 92 -4.58 -11.52 13.52
N MET A 93 -3.26 -11.73 13.50
CA MET A 93 -2.30 -10.66 13.21
C MET A 93 -2.53 -10.04 11.83
N LEU A 94 -2.73 -10.87 10.80
CA LEU A 94 -3.04 -10.41 9.44
C LEU A 94 -4.34 -9.63 9.37
N VAL A 95 -5.39 -10.08 10.08
CA VAL A 95 -6.66 -9.35 10.18
C VAL A 95 -6.45 -7.97 10.81
N VAL A 96 -5.70 -7.89 11.91
CA VAL A 96 -5.41 -6.62 12.59
C VAL A 96 -4.57 -5.68 11.71
N ILE A 97 -3.56 -6.20 11.02
CA ILE A 97 -2.75 -5.42 10.07
C ILE A 97 -3.64 -4.89 8.95
N TRP A 98 -4.50 -5.73 8.38
CA TRP A 98 -5.37 -5.32 7.29
C TRP A 98 -6.40 -4.27 7.73
N ALA A 99 -7.02 -4.46 8.91
CA ALA A 99 -7.93 -3.48 9.50
C ALA A 99 -7.20 -2.16 9.78
N SER A 100 -6.00 -2.22 10.37
CA SER A 100 -5.16 -1.04 10.62
C SER A 100 -4.83 -0.31 9.34
N LEU A 101 -4.41 -1.01 8.28
CA LEU A 101 -4.12 -0.37 6.99
C LEU A 101 -5.37 0.27 6.38
N LYS A 102 -6.54 -0.36 6.51
CA LYS A 102 -7.80 0.19 6.03
C LYS A 102 -8.20 1.45 6.81
N LEU A 103 -8.00 1.47 8.13
CA LEU A 103 -8.29 2.62 8.98
C LEU A 103 -7.26 3.75 8.82
N VAL A 104 -5.97 3.43 8.78
CA VAL A 104 -4.85 4.38 8.56
C VAL A 104 -4.93 4.99 7.15
N SER A 105 -5.53 4.27 6.19
CA SER A 105 -5.82 4.81 4.86
C SER A 105 -6.81 5.99 4.85
N GLU A 106 -7.39 6.34 5.99
CA GLU A 106 -8.23 7.53 6.15
C GLU A 106 -7.47 8.79 6.60
N SER A 107 -6.13 8.81 6.55
CA SER A 107 -5.39 10.04 6.77
C SER A 107 -5.95 11.19 5.92
N ARG A 108 -6.17 12.35 6.56
CA ARG A 108 -6.76 13.54 5.91
C ARG A 108 -6.00 13.91 4.63
N LEU A 109 -4.68 13.74 4.63
CA LEU A 109 -3.82 13.94 3.47
C LEU A 109 -4.13 12.96 2.33
N LYS A 110 -4.32 11.67 2.64
CA LYS A 110 -4.68 10.70 1.62
C LYS A 110 -6.07 10.98 1.04
N LYS A 111 -7.05 11.37 1.85
CA LYS A 111 -8.38 11.81 1.36
C LYS A 111 -8.28 13.07 0.50
N LYS A 112 -7.47 14.06 0.89
CA LYS A 112 -7.22 15.29 0.12
C LYS A 112 -6.55 14.97 -1.23
N ILE A 113 -5.50 14.15 -1.25
CA ILE A 113 -4.76 13.78 -2.46
C ILE A 113 -5.63 12.95 -3.39
N TYR A 114 -6.32 11.93 -2.88
CA TYR A 114 -7.21 11.09 -3.70
C TYR A 114 -8.50 11.77 -4.15
N GLY A 115 -8.87 12.89 -3.53
CA GLY A 115 -9.93 13.78 -4.01
C GLY A 115 -9.42 14.95 -4.87
N SER A 116 -8.12 14.99 -5.19
CA SER A 116 -7.53 16.08 -5.97
C SER A 116 -7.44 15.73 -7.45
N ARG A 117 -7.26 16.76 -8.29
CA ARG A 117 -7.12 16.60 -9.75
C ARG A 117 -5.87 15.81 -10.13
N LEU A 118 -4.88 15.69 -9.24
CA LEU A 118 -3.65 14.90 -9.41
C LEU A 118 -3.91 13.44 -9.81
N ILE A 119 -5.09 12.91 -9.47
CA ILE A 119 -5.44 11.50 -9.67
C ILE A 119 -6.30 11.30 -10.92
N GLU A 120 -7.06 12.33 -11.31
CA GLU A 120 -8.09 12.21 -12.35
C GLU A 120 -7.54 12.44 -13.76
N HIS A 121 -6.64 13.42 -13.91
CA HIS A 121 -6.15 13.85 -15.22
C HIS A 121 -4.64 14.04 -15.21
N ASP A 122 -4.04 13.91 -16.39
CA ASP A 122 -2.65 14.33 -16.59
C ASP A 122 -2.58 15.86 -16.53
N LEU A 123 -1.83 16.40 -15.56
CA LEU A 123 -1.76 17.84 -15.29
C LEU A 123 -0.45 18.42 -15.83
N SER A 124 -0.47 19.72 -16.16
CA SER A 124 0.77 20.44 -16.50
C SER A 124 1.67 20.55 -15.26
N ALA A 125 2.98 20.71 -15.46
CA ALA A 125 3.92 20.82 -14.34
C ALA A 125 3.55 21.98 -13.39
N ASP A 126 3.10 23.11 -13.92
CA ASP A 126 2.71 24.29 -13.15
C ASP A 126 1.46 24.02 -12.29
N ASP A 127 0.46 23.32 -12.86
CA ASP A 127 -0.75 22.95 -12.12
C ASP A 127 -0.47 21.93 -11.01
N VAL A 128 0.45 21.00 -11.24
CA VAL A 128 0.91 20.05 -10.22
C VAL A 128 1.53 20.78 -9.04
N GLN A 129 2.38 21.78 -9.29
CA GLN A 129 3.02 22.57 -8.23
C GLN A 129 1.99 23.34 -7.39
N LEU A 130 1.02 23.99 -8.06
CA LEU A 130 -0.08 24.68 -7.37
C LEU A 130 -0.89 23.73 -6.49
N GLN A 131 -1.14 22.51 -6.98
CA GLN A 131 -1.91 21.52 -6.24
C GLN A 131 -1.13 20.95 -5.05
N ILE A 132 0.16 20.66 -5.20
CA ILE A 132 1.03 20.22 -4.08
C ILE A 132 1.08 21.30 -3.00
N ALA A 133 1.29 22.57 -3.37
CA ALA A 133 1.32 23.69 -2.41
C ALA A 133 -0.01 23.83 -1.63
N SER A 134 -1.14 23.54 -2.28
CA SER A 134 -2.46 23.55 -1.62
C SER A 134 -2.70 22.36 -0.66
N LEU A 135 -1.90 21.30 -0.78
CA LEU A 135 -2.00 20.09 0.03
C LEU A 135 -1.09 20.11 1.27
N GLU A 136 -0.01 20.89 1.22
CA GLU A 136 0.90 21.15 2.36
C GLU A 136 0.34 22.18 3.36
N LEU A 137 -0.71 22.92 2.98
CA LEU A 137 -1.53 23.82 3.81
C LEU A 137 -2.73 23.10 4.48
#